data_AF-A0A7L2BBI7-F1
#
_entry.id   AF-A0A7L2BBI7-F1
#
_cell.length_a   1.000
_cell.length_b   1.000
_cell.length_c   1.000
_cell.angle_alpha   90.00
_cell.angle_beta   90.00
_cell.angle_gamma   90.00
#
_symmetry.space_group_name_H-M   'P 1'
#
loop_
_entity.id
_entity.type
_entity.pdbx_description
1 polymer ?
#
loop_
_entity_poly.entity_id
_entity_poly.type
_entity_poly.pdbx_seq_one_letter_code
_entity_poly.pdbx_strand_id
1 'polypeptide(L)' 'MKSVTALLLVGMLILWTELPTGSSWSCPPVRVTCAIPNPPNACSSSRPCPPFKKCCRTSCGTRCLARPPFSLS' A
#
# COMPACT_ATOMS: atom_id res chain seq x y z
N MET A 1 -6.08 42.73 -2.81
CA MET A 1 -6.93 41.68 -3.41
C MET A 1 -6.18 40.70 -4.34
N LYS A 2 -5.20 41.13 -5.16
CA LYS A 2 -4.47 40.25 -6.08
C LYS A 2 -3.58 39.17 -5.41
N SER A 3 -2.96 39.52 -4.27
CA SER A 3 -2.04 38.63 -3.56
C SER A 3 -2.75 37.41 -2.93
N VAL A 4 -3.99 37.60 -2.46
CA VAL A 4 -4.79 36.52 -1.86
C VAL A 4 -5.11 35.43 -2.89
N THR A 5 -5.43 35.84 -4.13
CA THR A 5 -5.67 34.90 -5.24
C THR A 5 -4.42 34.11 -5.59
N ALA A 6 -3.25 34.75 -5.58
CA ALA A 6 -1.97 34.08 -5.83
C ALA A 6 -1.64 33.05 -4.73
N LEU A 7 -1.84 33.41 -3.45
CA LEU A 7 -1.64 32.52 -2.31
C LEU A 7 -2.57 31.29 -2.34
N LEU A 8 -3.83 31.46 -2.74
CA LEU A 8 -4.79 30.36 -2.88
C LEU A 8 -4.41 29.38 -4.01
N LEU A 9 -3.95 29.90 -5.15
CA LEU A 9 -3.51 29.07 -6.28
C LEU A 9 -2.25 28.27 -5.95
N VAL A 10 -1.29 28.88 -5.27
CA VAL A 10 -0.07 28.20 -4.81
C VAL A 10 -0.41 27.13 -3.78
N GLY A 11 -1.27 27.43 -2.79
CA GLY A 11 -1.70 26.47 -1.79
C GLY A 11 -2.43 25.26 -2.37
N MET A 12 -3.30 25.48 -3.37
CA MET A 12 -3.96 24.38 -4.08
C MET A 12 -2.95 23.52 -4.82
N LEU A 13 -1.96 24.09 -5.53
CA LEU A 13 -0.95 23.34 -6.27
C LEU A 13 -0.12 22.39 -5.39
N ILE A 14 0.23 22.83 -4.16
CA ILE A 14 0.99 22.05 -3.17
C ILE A 14 0.15 20.85 -2.65
N LEU A 15 -1.18 20.99 -2.59
CA LEU A 15 -2.06 19.93 -2.08
C LEU A 15 -2.17 18.73 -3.04
N TRP A 16 -1.92 18.91 -4.34
CA TRP A 16 -1.94 17.80 -5.33
C TRP A 16 -0.62 17.04 -5.41
N THR A 17 0.51 17.63 -5.00
CA THR A 17 1.82 16.95 -5.04
C THR A 17 1.94 15.88 -3.96
N GLU A 18 1.16 16.01 -2.88
CA GLU A 18 1.08 15.07 -1.77
C GLU A 18 -0.15 14.15 -1.91
N LEU A 19 -0.51 13.72 -3.12
CA LEU A 19 -1.38 12.55 -3.24
C LEU A 19 -0.48 11.32 -3.05
N PRO A 20 -0.52 10.65 -1.88
CA PRO A 20 0.13 9.36 -1.78
C PRO A 20 -0.51 8.52 -2.88
N THR A 21 0.31 8.03 -3.80
CA THR A 21 -0.03 6.96 -4.74
C THR A 21 -0.22 5.69 -3.92
N GLY A 22 -1.19 5.73 -3.00
CA GLY A 22 -1.69 4.64 -2.22
C GLY A 22 -2.19 3.64 -3.23
N SER A 23 -1.39 2.61 -3.45
CA SER A 23 -1.58 1.69 -4.56
C SER A 23 -3.00 1.13 -4.44
N SER A 24 -3.87 1.42 -5.41
CA SER A 24 -5.33 1.14 -5.34
C SER A 24 -5.67 -0.37 -5.36
N TRP A 25 -4.67 -1.25 -5.29
CA TRP A 25 -4.87 -2.69 -5.28
C TRP A 25 -4.99 -3.24 -3.86
N SER A 26 -5.78 -4.30 -3.70
CA SER A 26 -6.00 -4.99 -2.43
C SER A 26 -5.28 -6.33 -2.41
N CYS A 27 -4.93 -6.81 -1.22
CA CYS A 27 -4.35 -8.14 -1.05
C CYS A 27 -5.30 -9.23 -1.57
N PRO A 28 -4.77 -10.30 -2.18
CA PRO A 28 -5.60 -11.41 -2.62
C PRO A 28 -6.27 -12.11 -1.41
N PRO A 29 -7.47 -12.67 -1.59
CA PRO A 29 -8.14 -13.42 -0.54
C PRO A 29 -7.36 -14.70 -0.22
N VAL A 30 -7.20 -14.98 1.08
CA VAL A 30 -6.55 -16.21 1.55
C VAL A 30 -7.63 -17.25 1.86
N ARG A 31 -7.66 -18.33 1.08
CA ARG A 31 -8.66 -19.41 1.25
C ARG A 31 -8.21 -20.56 2.15
N VAL A 32 -6.90 -20.71 2.35
CA VAL A 32 -6.29 -21.79 3.11
C VAL A 32 -5.27 -21.22 4.09
N THR A 33 -5.21 -21.74 5.31
CA THR A 33 -4.23 -21.31 6.32
C THR A 33 -3.44 -22.54 6.80
N CYS A 34 -2.12 -22.40 6.94
CA CYS A 34 -1.26 -23.46 7.47
C CYS A 34 -1.56 -23.73 8.95
N ALA A 35 -1.48 -24.99 9.36
CA ALA A 35 -1.67 -25.42 10.76
C ALA A 35 -0.36 -25.31 11.56
N ILE A 36 0.33 -24.17 11.45
CA ILE A 36 1.60 -23.92 12.15
C ILE A 36 1.34 -22.88 13.24
N PRO A 37 1.60 -23.19 14.52
CA PRO A 37 1.55 -22.19 15.58
C PRO A 37 2.63 -21.13 15.32
N ASN A 38 2.23 -19.88 15.24
CA ASN A 38 3.08 -18.71 14.95
C ASN A 38 3.82 -18.79 13.59
N PRO A 39 3.10 -18.62 12.45
CA PRO A 39 3.72 -18.65 11.14
C PRO A 39 4.71 -17.47 10.94
N PRO A 40 5.74 -17.65 10.11
CA PRO A 40 6.74 -16.62 9.88
C PRO A 40 6.15 -15.40 9.18
N ASN A 41 6.38 -14.22 9.75
CA ASN A 41 5.93 -12.94 9.20
C ASN A 41 7.13 -12.20 8.60
N ALA A 42 7.16 -12.06 7.27
CA ALA A 42 8.24 -11.36 6.58
C ALA A 42 8.08 -9.83 6.64
N CYS A 43 6.88 -9.35 6.95
CA CYS A 43 6.57 -7.94 7.07
C CYS A 43 5.55 -7.69 8.18
N SER A 44 5.60 -6.49 8.74
CA SER A 44 4.73 -6.02 9.81
C SER A 44 4.73 -4.49 9.81
N SER A 45 3.95 -3.86 10.67
CA SER A 45 4.01 -2.41 10.87
C SER A 45 5.41 -1.91 11.28
N SER A 46 6.18 -2.75 11.97
CA SER A 46 7.57 -2.47 12.37
C SER A 46 8.62 -2.83 11.31
N ARG A 47 8.26 -3.66 10.32
CA ARG A 47 9.10 -4.07 9.20
C ARG A 47 8.34 -3.83 7.89
N PRO A 48 8.26 -2.56 7.46
CA PRO A 48 7.49 -2.19 6.27
C PRO A 48 8.10 -2.80 5.01
N CYS A 49 7.25 -2.98 4.01
CA CYS A 49 7.68 -3.47 2.71
C CYS A 49 8.43 -2.37 1.93
N PRO A 50 9.29 -2.77 0.97
CA PRO A 50 9.83 -1.84 -0.03
C PRO A 50 8.73 -1.09 -0.79
N PRO A 51 9.05 0.04 -1.43
CA PRO A 51 8.08 0.79 -2.23
C PRO A 51 7.38 -0.09 -3.28
N PHE A 52 6.12 0.28 -3.60
CA PHE A 52 5.22 -0.43 -4.53
C PHE A 52 4.79 -1.85 -4.11
N LYS A 53 5.11 -2.27 -2.88
CA LYS A 53 4.63 -3.53 -2.30
C LYS A 53 3.78 -3.28 -1.07
N LYS A 54 2.81 -4.17 -0.83
CA LYS A 54 1.98 -4.18 0.38
C LYS A 54 2.28 -5.41 1.20
N CYS A 55 2.21 -5.27 2.53
CA CYS A 55 2.26 -6.41 3.43
C CYS A 55 0.90 -7.11 3.42
N CYS A 56 0.86 -8.33 2.92
CA CYS A 56 -0.36 -9.10 2.75
C CYS A 56 -0.30 -10.41 3.54
N ARG A 57 -1.46 -10.85 4.03
CA ARG A 57 -1.61 -12.20 4.57
C ARG A 57 -1.54 -13.21 3.43
N THR A 58 -0.89 -14.33 3.68
CA THR A 58 -0.78 -15.46 2.76
C THR A 58 -1.33 -16.71 3.44
N SER A 59 -1.24 -17.86 2.76
CA SER A 59 -1.59 -19.14 3.37
C SER A 59 -0.76 -19.48 4.60
N CYS A 60 0.44 -18.90 4.74
CA CYS A 60 1.26 -19.09 5.92
C CYS A 60 2.04 -17.81 6.27
N GLY A 61 1.46 -17.00 7.17
CA GLY A 61 2.04 -15.74 7.65
C GLY A 61 1.86 -14.57 6.68
N THR A 62 2.70 -13.54 6.80
CA THR A 62 2.67 -12.32 5.98
C THR A 62 3.85 -12.21 5.03
N ARG A 63 3.61 -11.64 3.84
CA ARG A 63 4.64 -11.39 2.80
C ARG A 63 4.41 -10.04 2.12
N CYS A 64 5.50 -9.46 1.60
CA CYS A 64 5.44 -8.29 0.74
C CYS A 64 5.07 -8.69 -0.68
N LEU A 65 3.87 -8.32 -1.11
CA LEU A 65 3.36 -8.61 -2.45
C LEU A 65 3.36 -7.33 -3.28
N ALA A 66 3.77 -7.45 -4.55
CA ALA A 66 3.51 -6.42 -5.55
C ALA A 66 2.08 -6.60 -6.09
N ARG A 67 1.58 -5.59 -6.80
CA ARG A 67 0.32 -5.72 -7.53
C ARG A 67 0.41 -6.94 -8.45
N PRO A 68 -0.50 -7.92 -8.35
CA PRO A 68 -0.48 -9.04 -9.28
C PRO A 68 -0.65 -8.51 -10.70
N PRO A 69 0.08 -9.05 -11.69
CA PRO A 69 -0.25 -8.78 -13.09
C PRO A 69 -1.70 -9.18 -13.33
N PHE A 70 -2.43 -8.43 -14.16
CA PHE A 70 -3.85 -8.66 -14.46
C PHE A 70 -4.16 -10.07 -15.01
N SER A 71 -3.15 -10.89 -15.28
CA SER A 71 -3.24 -12.17 -16.00
C SER A 71 -3.26 -13.43 -15.12
N LEU A 72 -3.43 -13.33 -13.81
CA LEU A 72 -3.62 -14.50 -12.91
C LEU A 72 -5.01 -14.46 -12.23
N SER A 73 -6.07 -14.59 -13.03
CA SER A 73 -7.38 -15.09 -12.61
C SER A 73 -7.82 -16.19 -13.57
#